data_AF-A0A8C2W430-F1
#
_entry.id   AF-A0A8C2W430-F1
#
_cell.length_a   1.000
_cell.length_b   1.000
_cell.length_c   1.000
_cell.angle_alpha   90.00
_cell.angle_beta   90.00
_cell.angle_gamma   90.00
#
_symmetry.space_group_name_H-M   'P 1'
#
loop_
_entity.id
_entity.type
_entity.pdbx_description
1 polymer ?
#
loop_
_entity_poly.entity_id
_entity_poly.type
_entity_poly.pdbx_seq_one_letter_code
_entity_poly.pdbx_strand_id
1 'polypeptide(L)'
;MIYKMKKELIFWASICLLLSLIPDVLNTDSEEDEDYTETEEAIDWEARKPVFTFCAMKAQDGPCKAMIKRFFYNIFTSQCEEFIYGGCLGNQNQFLSMQECKETCIKEFSPLTKSTLEKGKLDLCFLEDDVGMCRAYITRYFYNNQSRQCEPFVYGGCLGNLNNFESLEECKNTCDSSENELLVDRYIVTPTPPVTVNTKSLTSHSTRDPRIWEYQGPSWCLAPADKGMCRANETRFFYNSVLEKCLPFKYSGCGGNENNFDSKRACVKACQKGFIKRKSKEGLIKTRRRRRKQRVKIVFKPVVKKI
;
A
#
# COMPACT_ATOMS: atom_id res chain seq x y z
N MET A 1 -85.17 35.62 -35.67
CA MET A 1 -83.78 35.82 -36.13
C MET A 1 -82.84 35.31 -35.07
N ILE A 2 -81.92 34.45 -35.50
CA ILE A 2 -80.91 33.70 -34.74
C ILE A 2 -79.80 34.64 -34.27
N TYR A 3 -79.31 34.47 -33.03
CA TYR A 3 -77.88 34.43 -32.66
C TYR A 3 -77.77 33.93 -31.20
N LYS A 4 -77.36 32.68 -30.93
CA LYS A 4 -76.01 32.07 -30.85
C LYS A 4 -75.34 32.28 -29.47
N MET A 5 -74.65 31.23 -29.02
CA MET A 5 -73.91 31.01 -27.75
C MET A 5 -74.77 30.40 -26.62
N LYS A 6 -74.40 29.33 -25.91
CA LYS A 6 -73.11 28.69 -25.59
C LYS A 6 -73.34 27.17 -25.44
N LYS A 7 -72.53 26.32 -26.07
CA LYS A 7 -72.72 24.84 -26.09
C LYS A 7 -71.56 24.02 -25.49
N GLU A 8 -70.73 24.63 -24.65
CA GLU A 8 -69.55 23.96 -24.05
C GLU A 8 -69.62 23.83 -22.52
N LEU A 9 -70.78 24.05 -21.91
CA LEU A 9 -70.95 24.00 -20.44
C LEU A 9 -71.99 22.97 -19.95
N ILE A 10 -72.60 22.21 -20.85
CA ILE A 10 -73.66 21.24 -20.51
C ILE A 10 -73.16 19.79 -20.60
N PHE A 11 -72.05 19.54 -21.29
CA PHE A 11 -71.54 18.17 -21.49
C PHE A 11 -70.72 17.63 -20.30
N TRP A 12 -70.11 18.50 -19.49
CA TRP A 12 -69.29 18.09 -18.34
C TRP A 12 -70.07 17.92 -17.04
N ALA A 13 -71.27 18.50 -16.93
CA ALA A 13 -72.12 18.36 -15.74
C ALA A 13 -72.91 17.04 -15.71
N SER A 14 -73.03 16.33 -16.84
CA SER A 14 -73.83 15.10 -16.94
C SER A 14 -73.02 13.81 -16.78
N ILE A 15 -71.69 13.87 -16.92
CA ILE A 15 -70.78 12.72 -16.73
C ILE A 15 -70.38 12.55 -15.26
N CYS A 16 -70.34 13.62 -14.48
CA CYS A 16 -70.04 13.56 -13.05
C CYS A 16 -71.22 13.12 -12.16
N LEU A 17 -72.46 13.06 -12.69
CA LEU A 17 -73.66 12.65 -11.96
C LEU A 17 -74.00 11.15 -12.11
N LEU A 18 -73.31 10.41 -12.97
CA LEU A 18 -73.56 8.99 -13.23
C LEU A 18 -72.53 8.03 -12.60
N LEU A 19 -71.51 8.54 -11.89
CA LEU A 19 -70.48 7.71 -11.24
C LEU A 19 -70.57 7.68 -9.70
N SER A 20 -71.62 8.24 -9.10
CA SER A 20 -71.74 8.35 -7.63
C SER A 20 -72.78 7.44 -6.97
N LEU A 21 -73.35 6.44 -7.66
CA LEU A 21 -74.32 5.52 -7.06
C LEU A 21 -74.19 4.11 -7.67
N ILE A 22 -73.38 3.24 -7.07
CA ILE A 22 -73.60 1.80 -6.81
C ILE A 22 -72.40 1.31 -5.95
N PRO A 23 -72.64 0.72 -4.76
CA PRO A 23 -71.67 -0.07 -4.04
C PRO A 23 -71.85 -1.59 -4.24
N ASP A 24 -70.71 -2.29 -4.11
CA ASP A 24 -70.49 -3.61 -3.53
C ASP A 24 -70.57 -4.93 -4.35
N VAL A 25 -69.35 -5.50 -4.52
CA VAL A 25 -68.90 -6.86 -4.15
C VAL A 25 -69.12 -8.01 -5.16
N LEU A 26 -68.02 -8.55 -5.72
CA LEU A 26 -67.48 -9.90 -5.42
C LEU A 26 -66.25 -10.28 -6.29
N ASN A 27 -65.31 -10.98 -5.63
CA ASN A 27 -64.21 -11.83 -6.13
C ASN A 27 -62.82 -11.16 -6.28
N THR A 28 -61.97 -11.19 -5.25
CA THR A 28 -61.16 -12.29 -4.64
C THR A 28 -59.78 -12.43 -5.27
N ASP A 29 -58.78 -12.02 -4.48
CA ASP A 29 -57.47 -12.61 -4.20
C ASP A 29 -56.53 -12.99 -5.35
N SER A 30 -55.52 -12.15 -5.56
CA SER A 30 -54.16 -12.45 -5.09
C SER A 30 -53.36 -11.15 -4.91
N GLU A 31 -53.21 -10.79 -3.64
CA GLU A 31 -52.21 -9.89 -3.04
C GLU A 31 -50.80 -10.44 -3.37
N GLU A 32 -49.70 -9.68 -3.51
CA GLU A 32 -49.25 -8.46 -2.82
C GLU A 32 -48.41 -7.59 -3.78
N ASP A 33 -48.77 -6.32 -3.89
CA ASP A 33 -47.91 -5.24 -4.38
C ASP A 33 -47.07 -4.74 -3.18
N GLU A 34 -45.73 -4.84 -3.24
CA GLU A 34 -44.86 -4.02 -2.40
C GLU A 34 -44.32 -2.84 -3.22
N ASP A 35 -45.04 -1.74 -3.11
CA ASP A 35 -44.56 -0.37 -3.30
C ASP A 35 -43.38 -0.13 -2.33
N TYR A 36 -42.15 -0.36 -2.79
CA TYR A 36 -40.97 0.00 -2.01
C TYR A 36 -40.60 1.46 -2.30
N THR A 37 -41.16 2.32 -1.46
CA THR A 37 -40.81 3.72 -1.29
C THR A 37 -39.30 3.96 -1.33
N GLU A 38 -38.92 4.87 -2.21
CA GLU A 38 -37.64 5.58 -2.23
C GLU A 38 -37.43 6.27 -0.88
N THR A 39 -36.64 5.65 -0.02
CA THR A 39 -35.93 6.34 1.06
C THR A 39 -34.46 6.26 0.74
N GLU A 40 -33.94 7.36 0.21
CA GLU A 40 -32.51 7.62 0.09
C GLU A 40 -31.87 7.63 1.48
N GLU A 41 -31.47 6.45 1.96
CA GLU A 41 -30.25 6.38 2.76
C GLU A 41 -29.11 6.29 1.76
N ALA A 42 -28.52 7.44 1.44
CA ALA A 42 -27.20 7.51 0.83
C ALA A 42 -26.24 6.73 1.73
N ILE A 43 -26.11 5.43 1.46
CA ILE A 43 -25.03 4.60 1.96
C ILE A 43 -23.77 5.34 1.53
N ASP A 44 -23.09 5.90 2.52
CA ASP A 44 -21.84 6.61 2.41
C ASP A 44 -20.80 5.70 1.73
N TRP A 45 -20.78 5.76 0.40
CA TRP A 45 -19.87 5.02 -0.47
C TRP A 45 -18.43 5.55 -0.37
N GLU A 46 -18.22 6.61 0.42
CA GLU A 46 -16.93 7.15 0.81
C GLU A 46 -16.32 6.37 2.00
N ALA A 47 -17.14 5.81 2.91
CA ALA A 47 -16.69 5.16 4.15
C ALA A 47 -16.21 3.70 4.02
N ARG A 48 -16.36 3.05 2.85
CA ARG A 48 -15.95 1.64 2.61
C ARG A 48 -14.91 1.48 1.52
N LYS A 49 -14.16 2.54 1.19
CA LYS A 49 -13.02 2.41 0.26
C LYS A 49 -11.84 1.77 1.01
N PRO A 50 -11.31 0.63 0.53
CA PRO A 50 -10.14 0.04 1.16
C PRO A 50 -8.97 1.03 1.12
N VAL A 51 -8.25 1.12 2.24
CA VAL A 51 -7.12 2.04 2.45
C VAL A 51 -5.97 1.80 1.47
N PHE A 52 -5.90 0.60 0.91
CA PHE A 52 -4.88 0.19 -0.05
C PHE A 52 -5.51 -0.42 -1.29
N THR A 53 -4.98 -0.10 -2.47
CA THR A 53 -5.50 -0.65 -3.74
C THR A 53 -5.40 -2.14 -3.85
N PHE A 54 -4.34 -2.72 -3.27
CA PHE A 54 -4.17 -4.16 -3.32
C PHE A 54 -5.33 -4.87 -2.64
N CYS A 55 -5.95 -4.30 -1.60
CA CYS A 55 -7.13 -4.90 -0.97
C CYS A 55 -8.31 -5.04 -1.95
N ALA A 56 -8.36 -4.27 -3.03
CA ALA A 56 -9.40 -4.38 -4.05
C ALA A 56 -9.07 -5.38 -5.18
N MET A 57 -7.89 -5.99 -5.18
CA MET A 57 -7.53 -7.00 -6.17
C MET A 57 -8.30 -8.31 -5.91
N LYS A 58 -8.61 -9.07 -6.96
CA LYS A 58 -9.23 -10.39 -6.79
C LYS A 58 -8.26 -11.38 -6.16
N ALA A 59 -8.75 -12.35 -5.39
CA ALA A 59 -7.95 -13.50 -4.95
C ALA A 59 -7.29 -14.19 -6.17
N GLN A 60 -6.04 -14.62 -6.03
CA GLN A 60 -5.29 -15.22 -7.12
C GLN A 60 -4.52 -16.47 -6.66
N ASP A 61 -5.05 -17.64 -7.01
CA ASP A 61 -4.48 -18.95 -6.67
C ASP A 61 -3.10 -19.16 -7.30
N GLY A 62 -2.89 -18.61 -8.50
CA GLY A 62 -1.66 -18.79 -9.27
C GLY A 62 -1.57 -20.17 -9.95
N PRO A 63 -0.50 -20.43 -10.73
CA PRO A 63 -0.38 -21.62 -11.56
C PRO A 63 0.12 -22.86 -10.81
N CYS A 64 0.60 -22.70 -9.58
CA CYS A 64 1.03 -23.82 -8.75
C CYS A 64 -0.18 -24.53 -8.12
N LYS A 65 0.02 -25.79 -7.69
CA LYS A 65 -1.07 -26.69 -7.25
C LYS A 65 -1.01 -27.06 -5.76
N ALA A 66 -0.35 -26.24 -4.95
CA ALA A 66 -0.41 -26.42 -3.49
C ALA A 66 -1.81 -26.02 -2.97
N MET A 67 -2.22 -26.60 -1.84
CA MET A 67 -3.47 -26.24 -1.17
C MET A 67 -3.15 -25.41 0.07
N ILE A 68 -2.74 -24.16 -0.12
CA ILE A 68 -2.34 -23.28 0.98
C ILE A 68 -3.51 -22.36 1.32
N LYS A 69 -4.13 -22.57 2.48
CA LYS A 69 -5.19 -21.70 2.98
C LYS A 69 -4.64 -20.28 3.23
N ARG A 70 -5.30 -19.28 2.65
CA ARG A 70 -4.99 -17.84 2.78
C ARG A 70 -6.28 -17.05 2.90
N PHE A 71 -6.15 -15.77 3.23
CA PHE A 71 -7.27 -14.84 3.32
C PHE A 71 -7.10 -13.70 2.32
N PHE A 72 -8.18 -13.15 1.79
CA PHE A 72 -8.17 -11.96 0.94
C PHE A 72 -9.35 -11.07 1.30
N TYR A 73 -9.25 -9.77 1.04
CA TYR A 73 -10.37 -8.85 1.20
C TYR A 73 -11.25 -8.87 -0.05
N ASN A 74 -12.50 -9.26 0.11
CA ASN A 74 -13.50 -9.24 -0.94
C ASN A 74 -14.27 -7.92 -0.87
N ILE A 75 -14.05 -7.05 -1.85
CA ILE A 75 -14.70 -5.74 -1.92
C ILE A 75 -16.22 -5.82 -2.10
N PHE A 76 -16.73 -6.88 -2.73
CA PHE A 76 -18.16 -7.02 -3.01
C PHE A 76 -18.94 -7.37 -1.75
N THR A 77 -18.35 -8.18 -0.88
CA THR A 77 -18.92 -8.51 0.43
C THR A 77 -18.42 -7.55 1.52
N SER A 78 -17.41 -6.72 1.21
CA SER A 78 -16.68 -5.89 2.16
C SER A 78 -16.10 -6.67 3.35
N GLN A 79 -15.71 -7.93 3.12
CA GLN A 79 -15.26 -8.86 4.17
C GLN A 79 -13.95 -9.56 3.78
N CYS A 80 -13.21 -9.98 4.79
CA CYS A 80 -12.07 -10.88 4.60
C CYS A 80 -12.56 -12.32 4.49
N GLU A 81 -12.21 -12.99 3.41
CA GLU A 81 -12.67 -14.34 3.03
C GLU A 81 -11.48 -15.29 2.82
N GLU A 82 -11.73 -16.59 2.96
CA GLU A 82 -10.73 -17.63 2.77
C GLU A 82 -10.63 -18.07 1.30
N PHE A 83 -9.42 -18.33 0.82
CA PHE A 83 -9.19 -18.94 -0.48
C PHE A 83 -7.99 -19.90 -0.48
N ILE A 84 -7.85 -20.70 -1.54
CA ILE A 84 -6.76 -21.65 -1.71
C ILE A 84 -5.68 -21.06 -2.61
N TYR A 85 -4.56 -20.69 -2.01
CA TYR A 85 -3.38 -20.26 -2.74
C TYR A 85 -2.59 -21.47 -3.25
N GLY A 86 -2.32 -21.48 -4.56
CA GLY A 86 -1.57 -22.50 -5.28
C GLY A 86 -0.09 -22.61 -4.90
N GLY A 87 0.45 -21.63 -4.16
CA GLY A 87 1.82 -21.67 -3.64
C GLY A 87 2.87 -20.96 -4.50
N CYS A 88 2.47 -20.30 -5.59
CA CYS A 88 3.35 -19.40 -6.34
C CYS A 88 2.56 -18.33 -7.12
N LEU A 89 3.24 -17.25 -7.50
CA LEU A 89 2.62 -16.03 -8.04
C LEU A 89 1.54 -15.48 -7.08
N GLY A 90 0.44 -14.95 -7.59
CA GLY A 90 -0.56 -14.29 -6.75
C GLY A 90 -0.41 -12.77 -6.78
N ASN A 91 -1.08 -12.11 -5.86
CA ASN A 91 -1.01 -10.67 -5.68
C ASN A 91 -0.98 -10.30 -4.19
N GLN A 92 -0.97 -9.00 -3.90
CA GLN A 92 -0.84 -8.47 -2.54
C GLN A 92 -2.12 -8.63 -1.69
N ASN A 93 -3.28 -8.95 -2.28
CA ASN A 93 -4.50 -9.28 -1.53
C ASN A 93 -4.47 -10.71 -1.01
N GLN A 94 -3.46 -11.03 -0.20
CA GLN A 94 -3.23 -12.38 0.28
C GLN A 94 -2.56 -12.37 1.64
N PHE A 95 -3.34 -12.70 2.66
CA PHE A 95 -2.95 -12.66 4.07
C PHE A 95 -2.85 -14.05 4.65
N LEU A 96 -1.98 -14.22 5.65
CA LEU A 96 -1.81 -15.49 6.35
C LEU A 96 -2.98 -15.75 7.32
N SER A 97 -3.56 -14.70 7.89
CA SER A 97 -4.64 -14.79 8.87
C SER A 97 -5.80 -13.86 8.57
N MET A 98 -6.99 -14.22 9.07
CA MET A 98 -8.18 -13.38 9.03
C MET A 98 -7.94 -12.01 9.68
N GLN A 99 -7.23 -11.99 10.81
CA GLN A 99 -6.95 -10.77 11.56
C GLN A 99 -6.05 -9.81 10.77
N GLU A 100 -4.97 -10.32 10.19
CA GLU A 100 -4.06 -9.54 9.33
C GLU A 100 -4.81 -8.89 8.16
N CYS A 101 -5.71 -9.63 7.51
CA CYS A 101 -6.55 -9.09 6.45
C CYS A 101 -7.44 -7.94 6.95
N LYS A 102 -8.11 -8.13 8.09
CA LYS A 102 -9.01 -7.12 8.67
C LYS A 102 -8.25 -5.86 9.06
N GLU A 103 -7.13 -5.98 9.77
CA GLU A 103 -6.32 -4.83 10.19
C GLU A 103 -5.74 -4.06 9.00
N THR A 104 -5.44 -4.76 7.91
CA THR A 104 -4.87 -4.15 6.69
C THR A 104 -5.94 -3.48 5.83
N CYS A 105 -7.07 -4.15 5.60
CA CYS A 105 -8.06 -3.75 4.59
C CYS A 105 -9.37 -3.18 5.18
N ILE A 106 -9.66 -3.43 6.45
CA ILE A 106 -10.87 -2.99 7.17
C ILE A 106 -10.44 -2.11 8.34
N LYS A 107 -9.95 -0.91 8.04
CA LYS A 107 -9.79 0.13 9.08
C LYS A 107 -11.12 0.86 9.23
N GLU A 108 -11.82 0.61 10.33
CA GLU A 108 -12.92 1.48 10.76
C GLU A 108 -12.30 2.84 11.14
N PHE A 109 -12.69 3.90 10.44
CA PHE A 109 -12.37 5.27 10.85
C PHE A 109 -13.07 5.55 12.18
N SER A 110 -12.40 5.27 13.30
CA SER A 110 -12.85 5.78 14.60
C SER A 110 -12.83 7.32 14.57
N PRO A 111 -13.83 7.99 15.17
CA PRO A 111 -13.92 9.44 15.17
C PRO A 111 -12.64 10.04 15.76
N LEU A 112 -11.99 10.86 14.94
CA LEU A 112 -10.65 11.37 15.16
C LEU A 112 -10.63 12.32 16.37
N THR A 113 -9.98 11.91 17.47
CA THR A 113 -9.49 12.89 18.44
C THR A 113 -8.28 13.62 17.84
N LYS A 114 -8.03 14.88 18.24
CA LYS A 114 -6.90 15.69 17.71
C LYS A 114 -5.54 14.98 17.81
N SER A 115 -5.36 14.14 18.83
CA SER A 115 -4.14 13.32 19.02
C SER A 115 -4.00 12.21 17.97
N THR A 116 -5.12 11.61 17.55
CA THR A 116 -5.13 10.57 16.50
C THR A 116 -4.91 11.20 15.12
N LEU A 117 -5.34 12.45 14.91
CA LEU A 117 -5.14 13.18 13.65
C LEU A 117 -3.65 13.46 13.38
N GLU A 118 -2.86 13.83 14.39
CA GLU A 118 -1.41 14.03 14.23
C GLU A 118 -0.66 12.71 14.01
N LYS A 119 -1.06 11.64 14.70
CA LYS A 119 -0.49 10.30 14.47
C LYS A 119 -0.90 9.71 13.12
N GLY A 120 -2.13 9.94 12.70
CA GLY A 120 -2.66 9.52 11.40
C GLY A 120 -2.05 10.30 10.23
N LYS A 121 -1.77 11.60 10.44
CA LYS A 121 -0.99 12.44 9.51
C LYS A 121 0.38 11.83 9.24
N LEU A 122 1.09 11.42 10.30
CA LEU A 122 2.37 10.72 10.18
C LEU A 122 2.23 9.41 9.40
N ASP A 123 1.34 8.50 9.81
CA ASP A 123 1.17 7.19 9.16
C ASP A 123 0.79 7.30 7.67
N LEU A 124 -0.04 8.29 7.31
CA LEU A 124 -0.43 8.56 5.93
C LEU A 124 0.77 8.98 5.08
N CYS A 125 1.58 9.93 5.55
CA CYS A 125 2.71 10.46 4.80
C CYS A 125 3.87 9.45 4.63
N PHE A 126 3.86 8.34 5.38
CA PHE A 126 4.82 7.25 5.22
C PHE A 126 4.41 6.20 4.18
N LEU A 127 3.20 6.29 3.62
CA LEU A 127 2.75 5.39 2.55
C LEU A 127 3.49 5.70 1.24
N GLU A 128 3.74 4.68 0.41
CA GLU A 128 4.27 4.88 -0.95
C GLU A 128 3.20 5.46 -1.87
N ASP A 129 3.57 5.98 -3.05
CA ASP A 129 2.58 6.39 -4.04
C ASP A 129 1.80 5.18 -4.56
N ASP A 130 0.49 5.37 -4.81
CA ASP A 130 -0.37 4.31 -5.28
C ASP A 130 -1.23 4.77 -6.46
N VAL A 131 -0.81 4.32 -7.66
CA VAL A 131 -1.47 4.62 -8.94
C VAL A 131 -2.92 4.12 -8.94
N GLY A 132 -3.26 3.08 -8.20
CA GLY A 132 -4.56 2.45 -8.27
C GLY A 132 -4.83 1.64 -9.53
N MET A 133 -6.01 1.03 -9.56
CA MET A 133 -6.38 0.04 -10.58
C MET A 133 -7.01 0.67 -11.83
N CYS A 134 -7.54 1.88 -11.70
CA CYS A 134 -8.08 2.62 -12.83
C CYS A 134 -6.95 3.18 -13.72
N ARG A 135 -7.31 3.60 -14.94
CA ARG A 135 -6.34 3.97 -15.99
C ARG A 135 -6.46 5.43 -16.43
N ALA A 136 -7.04 6.29 -15.61
CA ALA A 136 -6.99 7.72 -15.85
C ALA A 136 -5.55 8.23 -15.72
N TYR A 137 -5.25 9.37 -16.34
CA TYR A 137 -3.96 10.02 -16.25
C TYR A 137 -4.13 11.32 -15.45
N ILE A 138 -4.28 11.20 -14.13
CA ILE A 138 -4.56 12.34 -13.24
C ILE A 138 -3.28 12.65 -12.48
N THR A 139 -2.75 13.87 -12.62
CA THR A 139 -1.58 14.29 -11.83
C THR A 139 -2.04 14.56 -10.40
N ARG A 140 -1.40 13.89 -9.44
CA ARG A 140 -1.58 14.07 -8.00
C ARG A 140 -0.22 14.20 -7.33
N TYR A 141 -0.21 14.51 -6.04
CA TYR A 141 1.02 14.67 -5.27
C TYR A 141 1.03 13.68 -4.11
N PHE A 142 2.21 13.14 -3.79
CA PHE A 142 2.42 12.29 -2.63
C PHE A 142 3.69 12.75 -1.91
N TYR A 143 3.77 12.50 -0.61
CA TYR A 143 4.97 12.76 0.16
C TYR A 143 5.95 11.60 -0.01
N ASN A 144 7.08 11.87 -0.66
CA ASN A 144 8.15 10.89 -0.81
C ASN A 144 9.08 10.95 0.41
N ASN A 145 8.98 9.96 1.29
CA ASN A 145 9.81 9.87 2.48
C ASN A 145 11.31 9.71 2.18
N GLN A 146 11.69 9.27 0.98
CA GLN A 146 13.10 9.14 0.59
C GLN A 146 13.73 10.50 0.26
N SER A 147 13.01 11.34 -0.49
CA SER A 147 13.46 12.70 -0.82
C SER A 147 13.04 13.75 0.22
N ARG A 148 12.16 13.36 1.16
CA ARG A 148 11.46 14.22 2.13
C ARG A 148 10.73 15.38 1.46
N GLN A 149 10.16 15.13 0.29
CA GLN A 149 9.50 16.15 -0.52
C GLN A 149 8.20 15.62 -1.09
N CYS A 150 7.26 16.54 -1.31
CA CYS A 150 6.06 16.26 -2.07
C CYS A 150 6.39 16.22 -3.57
N GLU A 151 6.13 15.08 -4.20
CA GLU A 151 6.44 14.80 -5.60
C GLU A 151 5.16 14.48 -6.38
N PRO A 152 5.08 14.85 -7.67
CA PRO A 152 3.93 14.49 -8.50
C PRO A 152 3.99 13.01 -8.91
N PHE A 153 2.84 12.35 -8.95
CA PHE A 153 2.67 11.01 -9.50
C PHE A 153 1.40 10.93 -10.36
N VAL A 154 1.29 9.86 -11.15
CA VAL A 154 0.10 9.60 -11.97
C VAL A 154 -0.86 8.74 -11.16
N TYR A 155 -2.02 9.32 -10.82
CA TYR A 155 -3.12 8.61 -10.20
C TYR A 155 -4.12 8.12 -11.25
N GLY A 156 -4.46 6.84 -11.17
CA GLY A 156 -5.35 6.12 -12.05
C GLY A 156 -6.82 6.54 -11.95
N GLY A 157 -7.18 7.34 -10.93
CA GLY A 157 -8.52 7.93 -10.77
C GLY A 157 -9.50 7.11 -9.94
N CYS A 158 -9.11 5.95 -9.44
CA CYS A 158 -9.87 5.23 -8.43
C CYS A 158 -8.95 4.46 -7.48
N LEU A 159 -9.46 4.25 -6.26
CA LEU A 159 -8.72 3.67 -5.14
C LEU A 159 -7.49 4.52 -4.78
N GLY A 160 -6.30 3.95 -4.81
CA GLY A 160 -5.09 4.53 -4.22
C GLY A 160 -5.00 4.28 -2.71
N ASN A 161 -4.06 4.97 -2.09
CA ASN A 161 -3.97 5.08 -0.65
C ASN A 161 -4.11 6.55 -0.23
N LEU A 162 -3.99 6.81 1.07
CA LEU A 162 -4.21 8.14 1.63
C LEU A 162 -3.09 9.16 1.32
N ASN A 163 -1.89 8.73 0.89
CA ASN A 163 -0.81 9.62 0.45
C ASN A 163 -1.05 10.09 -1.01
N ASN A 164 -2.16 10.77 -1.22
CA ASN A 164 -2.64 11.21 -2.53
C ASN A 164 -3.36 12.56 -2.39
N PHE A 165 -2.66 13.63 -2.74
CA PHE A 165 -3.11 15.01 -2.60
C PHE A 165 -3.39 15.63 -3.96
N GLU A 166 -4.37 16.53 -4.03
CA GLU A 166 -4.74 17.22 -5.26
C GLU A 166 -3.70 18.28 -5.66
N SER A 167 -3.07 18.91 -4.66
CA SER A 167 -2.08 19.96 -4.87
C SER A 167 -0.78 19.73 -4.11
N LEU A 168 0.30 20.36 -4.59
CA LEU A 168 1.60 20.34 -3.93
C LEU A 168 1.53 21.00 -2.55
N GLU A 169 0.76 22.08 -2.44
CA GLU A 169 0.54 22.85 -1.22
C GLU A 169 -0.20 22.01 -0.17
N GLU A 170 -1.25 21.29 -0.57
CA GLU A 170 -1.98 20.38 0.31
C GLU A 170 -1.06 19.29 0.86
N CYS A 171 -0.25 18.67 0.00
CA CYS A 171 0.73 17.67 0.43
C CYS A 171 1.72 18.25 1.44
N LYS A 172 2.27 19.45 1.19
CA LYS A 172 3.23 20.08 2.10
C LYS A 172 2.60 20.43 3.43
N ASN A 173 1.41 21.05 3.43
CA ASN A 173 0.71 21.37 4.67
C ASN A 173 0.38 20.10 5.49
N THR A 174 0.11 18.99 4.79
CA THR A 174 -0.26 17.70 5.38
C THR A 174 0.94 16.81 5.75
N CYS A 175 2.13 16.98 5.18
CA CYS A 175 3.25 16.07 5.46
C CYS A 175 4.56 16.78 5.83
N ASP A 176 4.70 18.03 5.42
CA ASP A 176 5.89 18.88 5.62
C ASP A 176 5.71 19.79 6.85
N SER A 177 5.07 19.29 7.92
CA SER A 177 5.00 20.03 9.17
C SER A 177 6.35 19.97 9.88
N SER A 178 6.98 21.13 9.99
CA SER A 178 8.24 21.43 10.70
C SER A 178 8.14 21.29 12.23
N GLU A 179 7.50 20.23 12.74
CA GLU A 179 7.45 19.91 14.17
C GLU A 179 7.77 18.43 14.48
N ASN A 180 8.54 17.78 13.59
CA ASN A 180 9.16 16.48 13.88
C ASN A 180 10.50 16.60 14.65
N GLU A 181 10.78 17.75 15.28
CA GLU A 181 11.90 17.91 16.23
C GLU A 181 11.48 17.72 17.71
N LEU A 182 10.18 17.70 18.05
CA LEU A 182 9.75 17.75 19.46
C LEU A 182 9.30 16.42 20.09
N LEU A 183 9.22 15.32 19.34
CA LEU A 183 8.84 14.00 19.88
C LEU A 183 10.03 13.06 20.19
N VAL A 184 11.25 13.59 20.23
CA VAL A 184 12.43 12.84 20.72
C VAL A 184 12.63 13.01 22.24
N ASP A 185 11.98 13.99 22.89
CA ASP A 185 12.31 14.38 24.27
C ASP A 185 11.39 13.83 25.38
N ARG A 186 10.42 12.95 25.08
CA ARG A 186 9.44 12.50 26.10
C ARG A 186 9.62 11.07 26.64
N TYR A 187 10.74 10.41 26.37
CA TYR A 187 11.01 9.06 26.90
C TYR A 187 12.28 8.90 27.75
N ILE A 188 12.87 9.99 28.25
CA ILE A 188 13.97 9.88 29.23
C ILE A 188 13.72 10.86 30.40
N VAL A 189 13.72 10.28 31.61
CA VAL A 189 13.79 10.86 32.97
C VAL A 189 12.47 11.19 33.69
N THR A 190 11.98 10.22 34.47
CA THR A 190 11.49 10.49 35.83
C THR A 190 12.71 10.58 36.78
N PRO A 191 12.85 11.66 37.58
CA PRO A 191 13.96 11.81 38.53
C PRO A 191 13.53 11.53 39.98
N THR A 192 14.27 10.67 40.69
CA THR A 192 14.37 10.62 42.17
C THR A 192 15.76 10.06 42.57
N PRO A 193 16.33 10.35 43.76
CA PRO A 193 17.17 11.52 44.02
C PRO A 193 18.58 11.10 44.59
N PRO A 194 19.46 11.98 45.10
CA PRO A 194 20.88 11.96 44.80
C PRO A 194 21.75 11.21 45.83
N VAL A 195 22.84 10.58 45.37
CA VAL A 195 23.95 10.15 46.25
C VAL A 195 25.23 10.87 45.83
N THR A 196 25.54 11.87 46.66
CA THR A 196 26.84 12.45 47.03
C THR A 196 27.95 12.56 45.97
N VAL A 197 28.11 13.82 45.57
CA VAL A 197 29.31 14.53 45.14
C VAL A 197 30.61 13.98 45.73
N ASN A 198 31.62 13.80 44.87
CA ASN A 198 32.95 14.26 45.24
C ASN A 198 33.73 14.86 44.07
N THR A 199 34.14 16.10 44.32
CA THR A 199 34.82 17.09 43.49
C THR A 199 36.21 16.68 42.99
N LYS A 200 36.60 17.11 41.79
CA LYS A 200 37.73 18.06 41.58
C LYS A 200 38.04 18.31 40.09
N SER A 201 38.22 19.61 39.80
CA SER A 201 39.04 20.21 38.72
C SER A 201 38.43 20.43 37.33
N LEU A 202 37.86 21.63 37.19
CA LEU A 202 38.19 22.65 36.17
C LEU A 202 39.00 22.18 34.94
N THR A 203 38.39 22.25 33.74
CA THR A 203 38.82 23.17 32.66
C THR A 203 37.81 23.15 31.52
N SER A 204 37.43 24.34 31.06
CA SER A 204 36.67 24.61 29.85
C SER A 204 37.48 24.21 28.61
N HIS A 205 36.95 23.31 27.78
CA HIS A 205 37.24 23.27 26.35
C HIS A 205 36.03 22.74 25.55
N SER A 206 35.38 23.68 24.87
CA SER A 206 34.86 23.62 23.49
C SER A 206 34.39 22.27 22.92
N THR A 207 33.08 22.26 22.61
CA THR A 207 32.38 21.61 21.49
C THR A 207 32.84 20.22 21.01
N ARG A 208 31.99 19.21 21.25
CA ARG A 208 31.75 18.07 20.34
C ARG A 208 30.47 17.34 20.73
N ASP A 209 29.42 17.69 20.00
CA ASP A 209 28.16 16.98 19.78
C ASP A 209 28.38 15.46 19.53
N PRO A 210 27.63 14.53 20.17
CA PRO A 210 27.71 13.11 19.88
C PRO A 210 27.04 12.81 18.53
N ARG A 211 27.86 12.81 17.48
CA ARG A 211 27.56 12.33 16.12
C ARG A 211 26.51 11.22 16.06
N ILE A 212 25.31 11.56 15.60
CA ILE A 212 24.39 10.63 14.91
C ILE A 212 25.12 10.17 13.64
N TRP A 213 25.47 8.89 13.57
CA TRP A 213 26.19 8.33 12.42
C TRP A 213 25.18 8.09 11.28
N GLU A 214 24.97 9.09 10.44
CA GLU A 214 24.15 8.96 9.23
C GLU A 214 24.87 8.01 8.24
N TYR A 215 24.29 6.82 8.02
CA TYR A 215 24.89 5.80 7.16
C TYR A 215 25.00 6.28 5.70
N GLN A 216 26.23 6.51 5.24
CA GLN A 216 26.54 7.08 3.91
C GLN A 216 26.71 6.01 2.81
N GLY A 217 25.87 4.96 2.82
CA GLY A 217 25.89 3.88 1.85
C GLY A 217 24.59 3.78 1.02
N PRO A 218 24.52 2.85 0.05
CA PRO A 218 23.29 2.59 -0.69
C PRO A 218 22.15 2.23 0.26
N SER A 219 20.96 2.79 0.05
CA SER A 219 19.79 2.56 0.91
C SER A 219 19.45 1.08 1.06
N TRP A 220 19.65 0.29 0.00
CA TRP A 220 19.40 -1.13 0.02
C TRP A 220 20.33 -1.93 0.94
N CYS A 221 21.47 -1.39 1.38
CA CYS A 221 22.29 -2.01 2.42
C CYS A 221 21.63 -1.95 3.81
N LEU A 222 20.60 -1.11 3.99
CA LEU A 222 19.84 -1.00 5.24
C LEU A 222 18.69 -2.01 5.32
N ALA A 223 18.35 -2.69 4.22
CA ALA A 223 17.30 -3.70 4.22
C ALA A 223 17.69 -4.90 5.11
N PRO A 224 16.74 -5.55 5.80
CA PRO A 224 17.02 -6.71 6.66
C PRO A 224 17.49 -7.92 5.85
N ALA A 225 18.11 -8.91 6.50
CA ALA A 225 18.46 -10.17 5.86
C ALA A 225 17.19 -10.93 5.44
N ASP A 226 16.91 -11.01 4.14
CA ASP A 226 15.73 -11.71 3.65
C ASP A 226 16.11 -13.11 3.14
N LYS A 227 15.67 -14.13 3.88
CA LYS A 227 15.84 -15.56 3.53
C LYS A 227 15.21 -15.89 2.18
N GLY A 228 14.16 -15.19 1.75
CA GLY A 228 13.39 -15.51 0.56
C GLY A 228 12.51 -16.76 0.73
N MET A 229 11.82 -17.14 -0.35
CA MET A 229 10.69 -18.09 -0.30
C MET A 229 11.02 -19.51 -0.80
N CYS A 230 12.25 -19.77 -1.22
CA CYS A 230 12.66 -21.08 -1.72
C CYS A 230 13.05 -22.05 -0.58
N ARG A 231 13.70 -23.19 -0.90
CA ARG A 231 14.07 -24.24 0.07
C ARG A 231 15.56 -24.57 0.14
N ALA A 232 16.42 -23.85 -0.59
CA ALA A 232 17.86 -24.02 -0.45
C ALA A 232 18.34 -23.49 0.91
N ASN A 233 19.56 -23.83 1.30
CA ASN A 233 20.19 -23.34 2.53
C ASN A 233 21.60 -22.80 2.20
N GLU A 234 21.65 -21.87 1.25
CA GLU A 234 22.90 -21.28 0.79
C GLU A 234 23.40 -20.24 1.80
N THR A 235 24.68 -20.27 2.13
CA THR A 235 25.26 -19.27 3.04
C THR A 235 25.57 -18.01 2.24
N ARG A 236 24.85 -16.93 2.54
CA ARG A 236 25.04 -15.59 1.95
C ARG A 236 25.38 -14.59 3.04
N PHE A 237 25.71 -13.36 2.67
CA PHE A 237 26.06 -12.29 3.60
C PHE A 237 25.12 -11.10 3.40
N PHE A 238 24.74 -10.43 4.48
CA PHE A 238 24.02 -9.16 4.45
C PHE A 238 24.74 -8.15 5.35
N TYR A 239 24.57 -6.87 5.08
CA TYR A 239 25.08 -5.79 5.90
C TYR A 239 24.09 -5.47 7.02
N ASN A 240 24.54 -5.57 8.26
CA ASN A 240 23.78 -5.10 9.42
C ASN A 240 24.27 -3.70 9.78
N SER A 241 23.40 -2.69 9.63
CA SER A 241 23.72 -1.29 9.90
C SER A 241 23.92 -1.00 11.38
N VAL A 242 23.19 -1.68 12.27
CA VAL A 242 23.32 -1.54 13.73
C VAL A 242 24.68 -2.05 14.23
N LEU A 243 25.13 -3.17 13.67
CA LEU A 243 26.42 -3.78 14.02
C LEU A 243 27.57 -3.30 13.13
N GLU A 244 27.26 -2.44 12.15
CA GLU A 244 28.14 -1.99 11.06
C GLU A 244 28.96 -3.12 10.43
N LYS A 245 28.36 -4.31 10.28
CA LYS A 245 29.08 -5.55 9.92
C LYS A 245 28.34 -6.37 8.91
N CYS A 246 29.10 -6.97 7.99
CA CYS A 246 28.61 -8.00 7.09
C CYS A 246 28.54 -9.35 7.81
N LEU A 247 27.32 -9.86 7.99
CA LEU A 247 27.01 -11.09 8.73
C LEU A 247 26.47 -12.18 7.79
N PRO A 248 26.78 -13.46 8.04
CA PRO A 248 26.24 -14.55 7.25
C PRO A 248 24.78 -14.84 7.61
N PHE A 249 23.99 -15.26 6.63
CA PHE A 249 22.63 -15.78 6.83
C PHE A 249 22.33 -16.93 5.84
N LYS A 250 21.25 -17.67 6.10
CA LYS A 250 20.81 -18.77 5.24
C LYS A 250 19.79 -18.25 4.22
N TYR A 251 20.22 -18.17 2.96
CA TYR A 251 19.37 -17.77 1.84
C TYR A 251 18.76 -18.99 1.17
N SER A 252 17.47 -18.85 0.84
CA SER A 252 16.65 -19.91 0.30
C SER A 252 16.86 -20.21 -1.19
N GLY A 253 17.55 -19.33 -1.92
CA GLY A 253 17.87 -19.49 -3.34
C GLY A 253 16.99 -18.69 -4.30
N CYS A 254 15.90 -18.07 -3.83
CA CYS A 254 15.08 -17.15 -4.63
C CYS A 254 14.37 -16.09 -3.78
N GLY A 255 13.90 -15.01 -4.42
CA GLY A 255 13.35 -13.85 -3.72
C GLY A 255 14.44 -13.08 -2.99
N GLY A 256 14.13 -12.49 -1.83
CA GLY A 256 15.09 -11.69 -1.09
C GLY A 256 15.06 -10.22 -1.49
N ASN A 257 15.93 -9.44 -0.86
CA ASN A 257 16.26 -8.06 -1.24
C ASN A 257 17.74 -7.95 -1.67
N GLU A 258 18.16 -6.73 -2.06
CA GLU A 258 19.51 -6.49 -2.57
C GLU A 258 20.62 -6.57 -1.50
N ASN A 259 20.28 -6.59 -0.20
CA ASN A 259 21.24 -6.82 0.89
C ASN A 259 21.62 -8.30 1.02
N ASN A 260 22.05 -8.91 -0.10
CA ASN A 260 22.33 -10.33 -0.21
C ASN A 260 23.55 -10.55 -1.13
N PHE A 261 24.66 -10.93 -0.51
CA PHE A 261 25.95 -11.08 -1.15
C PHE A 261 26.44 -12.52 -1.09
N ASP A 262 27.08 -12.96 -2.18
CA ASP A 262 27.74 -14.27 -2.28
C ASP A 262 28.95 -14.43 -1.34
N SER A 263 29.51 -13.32 -0.86
CA SER A 263 30.73 -13.30 -0.06
C SER A 263 30.79 -12.11 0.88
N LYS A 264 31.40 -12.31 2.07
CA LYS A 264 31.66 -11.22 3.03
C LYS A 264 32.40 -10.05 2.40
N ARG A 265 33.35 -10.33 1.49
CA ARG A 265 34.13 -9.31 0.78
C ARG A 265 33.26 -8.44 -0.15
N ALA A 266 32.31 -9.05 -0.86
CA ALA A 266 31.38 -8.31 -1.71
C ALA A 266 30.48 -7.38 -0.89
N CYS A 267 29.94 -7.89 0.22
CA CYS A 267 29.15 -7.11 1.17
C CYS A 267 29.92 -5.90 1.72
N VAL A 268 31.13 -6.11 2.22
CA VAL A 268 31.98 -5.04 2.78
C VAL A 268 32.28 -3.98 1.72
N LYS A 269 32.58 -4.42 0.49
CA LYS A 269 32.88 -3.49 -0.61
C LYS A 269 31.67 -2.62 -0.97
N ALA A 270 30.47 -3.19 -0.98
CA ALA A 270 29.25 -2.48 -1.34
C ALA A 270 28.74 -1.56 -0.21
N CYS A 271 28.74 -2.07 1.02
CA CYS A 271 28.01 -1.45 2.13
C CYS A 271 28.90 -0.80 3.20
N GLN A 272 30.16 -1.22 3.38
CA GLN A 272 31.06 -0.58 4.37
C GLN A 272 32.00 0.45 3.74
N LYS A 273 32.43 0.23 2.50
CA LYS A 273 33.43 1.10 1.86
C LYS A 273 32.83 2.21 0.99
N GLY A 274 31.53 2.15 0.71
CA GLY A 274 30.85 3.04 -0.24
C GLY A 274 31.43 2.95 -1.66
N PHE A 275 30.75 3.55 -2.63
CA PHE A 275 31.37 3.77 -3.94
C PHE A 275 32.45 4.84 -3.76
N ILE A 276 33.73 4.46 -3.88
CA ILE A 276 34.80 5.43 -4.10
C ILE A 276 34.40 6.22 -5.35
N LYS A 277 33.89 7.44 -5.19
CA LYS A 277 33.70 8.39 -6.30
C LYS A 277 35.08 8.66 -6.88
N ARG A 278 35.54 7.83 -7.81
CA ARG A 278 36.61 8.23 -8.71
C ARG A 278 36.02 9.37 -9.52
N LYS A 279 36.41 10.61 -9.22
CA LYS A 279 36.29 11.73 -10.14
C LYS A 279 37.04 11.32 -11.41
N SER A 280 36.37 10.72 -12.38
CA SER A 280 36.91 10.54 -13.71
C SER A 280 36.89 11.92 -14.37
N LYS A 281 38.05 12.55 -14.46
CA LYS A 281 38.30 13.45 -15.58
C LYS A 281 38.11 12.63 -16.86
N GLU A 282 37.31 13.17 -17.77
CA GLU A 282 36.95 12.74 -19.12
C GLU A 282 36.82 11.23 -19.44
N GLY A 283 35.69 10.88 -20.07
CA GLY A 283 35.65 9.76 -21.01
C GLY A 283 34.54 8.74 -20.74
N LEU A 284 33.46 8.86 -21.49
CA LEU A 284 32.36 7.91 -21.56
C LEU A 284 32.85 6.61 -22.22
N ILE A 285 33.17 5.56 -21.44
CA ILE A 285 33.33 4.20 -22.00
C ILE A 285 32.14 3.35 -21.53
N LYS A 286 31.14 3.23 -22.41
CA LYS A 286 30.06 2.23 -22.28
C LYS A 286 30.69 0.84 -22.42
N THR A 287 31.00 0.17 -21.30
CA THR A 287 31.33 -1.25 -21.33
C THR A 287 30.06 -2.05 -21.65
N ARG A 288 29.89 -2.46 -22.91
CA ARG A 288 28.95 -3.52 -23.30
C ARG A 288 29.26 -4.76 -22.47
N ARG A 289 28.39 -5.11 -21.51
CA ARG A 289 28.41 -6.42 -20.84
C ARG A 289 28.19 -7.50 -21.90
N ARG A 290 29.27 -8.15 -22.37
CA ARG A 290 29.17 -9.42 -23.12
C ARG A 290 28.62 -10.48 -22.16
N ARG A 291 27.38 -10.92 -22.37
CA ARG A 291 26.84 -12.14 -21.76
C ARG A 291 27.79 -13.30 -22.12
N ARG A 292 28.41 -13.91 -21.12
CA ARG A 292 29.21 -15.13 -21.29
C ARG A 292 28.22 -16.27 -21.57
N LYS A 293 28.02 -16.64 -22.84
CA LYS A 293 27.22 -17.82 -23.20
C LYS A 293 27.92 -19.06 -22.64
N GLN A 294 27.21 -19.83 -21.82
CA GLN A 294 27.63 -21.14 -21.35
C GLN A 294 27.72 -22.08 -22.56
N ARG A 295 28.86 -22.76 -22.75
CA ARG A 295 29.00 -23.76 -23.82
C ARG A 295 28.27 -25.03 -23.40
N VAL A 296 27.09 -25.27 -23.98
CA VAL A 296 26.41 -26.58 -23.88
C VAL A 296 27.18 -27.56 -24.77
N LYS A 297 27.73 -28.63 -24.19
CA LYS A 297 28.28 -29.77 -24.94
C LYS A 297 27.11 -30.61 -25.44
N ILE A 298 26.87 -30.56 -26.75
CA ILE A 298 25.93 -31.46 -27.42
C ILE A 298 26.69 -32.77 -27.68
N VAL A 299 26.27 -33.86 -27.04
CA VAL A 299 26.79 -35.21 -27.30
C VAL A 299 25.91 -35.83 -28.39
N PHE A 300 26.46 -36.02 -29.59
CA PHE A 300 25.80 -36.79 -30.64
C PHE A 300 25.93 -38.28 -30.32
N LYS A 301 24.79 -38.95 -30.09
CA LYS A 301 24.73 -40.43 -30.16
C LYS A 301 24.55 -40.83 -31.62
N PRO A 302 25.37 -41.74 -32.17
CA PRO A 302 25.19 -42.21 -33.54
C PRO A 302 23.90 -43.05 -33.65
N VAL A 303 23.04 -42.68 -34.59
CA VAL A 303 21.89 -43.48 -35.00
C VAL A 303 22.40 -44.61 -35.89
N VAL A 304 22.36 -45.84 -35.38
CA VAL A 304 22.60 -47.05 -36.16
C VAL A 304 21.42 -47.23 -37.13
N LYS A 305 21.65 -47.07 -38.43
CA LYS A 305 20.71 -47.54 -39.46
C LYS A 305 20.81 -49.06 -39.52
N LYS A 306 19.72 -49.76 -39.16
CA LYS A 306 19.53 -51.15 -39.56
C LYS A 306 19.17 -51.16 -41.05
N ILE A 307 19.93 -51.93 -41.82
CA ILE A 307 19.60 -52.41 -43.16
C ILE A 307 18.54 -53.50 -43.01
#